data_AF-A0A0Q6XCK2-F1
#
_entry.id   AF-A0A0Q6XCK2-F1
#
_cell.length_a   1.000
_cell.length_b   1.000
_cell.length_c   1.000
_cell.angle_alpha   90.00
_cell.angle_beta   90.00
_cell.angle_gamma   90.00
#
_symmetry.space_group_name_H-M   'P 1'
#
loop_
_entity.id
_entity.type
_entity.pdbx_description
1 polymer ?
#
loop_
_entity_poly.entity_id
_entity_poly.type
_entity_poly.pdbx_seq_one_letter_code
_entity_poly.pdbx_strand_id
1 'polypeptide(L)'
;MPALSTNDTELEVDAVMSGHAIGLLSGFSVAPHIRAGRLLPLLAKHATKHLGVHVYYGSRTSQPARVRGFIDLAVDRVAHADRFVMSDRELAAGEAKARKIAGARSLPES
;
A
#
# COMPACT_ATOMS: atom_id res chain seq x y z
N MET A 1 0.12 -13.27 20.06
CA MET A 1 1.43 -13.11 19.38
C MET A 1 1.18 -13.27 17.89
N PRO A 2 1.71 -12.38 17.02
CA PRO A 2 1.58 -12.54 15.57
C PRO A 2 2.30 -13.82 15.11
N ALA A 3 1.79 -14.48 14.07
CA ALA A 3 2.39 -15.70 13.52
C ALA A 3 3.73 -15.45 12.82
N LEU A 4 3.97 -14.22 12.37
CA LEU A 4 5.22 -13.73 11.79
C LEU A 4 5.44 -12.29 12.28
N SER A 5 6.68 -11.96 12.66
CA SER A 5 7.10 -10.60 12.99
C SER A 5 8.43 -10.35 12.32
N THR A 6 8.49 -9.36 11.43
CA THR A 6 9.69 -8.98 10.69
C THR A 6 9.78 -7.46 10.60
N ASN A 7 10.96 -6.94 10.34
CA ASN A 7 11.18 -5.53 10.00
C ASN A 7 11.41 -5.33 8.49
N ASP A 8 11.37 -6.42 7.72
CA ASP A 8 11.50 -6.42 6.28
C ASP A 8 10.11 -6.34 5.64
N THR A 9 9.84 -5.22 4.98
CA THR A 9 8.54 -4.96 4.34
C THR A 9 8.26 -5.86 3.15
N GLU A 10 9.28 -6.34 2.43
CA GLU A 10 9.08 -7.26 1.31
C GLU A 10 8.68 -8.64 1.82
N LEU A 11 9.34 -9.10 2.89
CA LEU A 11 9.01 -10.38 3.51
C LEU A 11 7.56 -10.41 4.07
N GLU A 12 7.06 -9.30 4.62
CA GLU A 12 5.65 -9.21 5.04
C GLU A 12 4.68 -9.35 3.86
N VAL A 13 4.97 -8.68 2.75
CA VAL A 13 4.14 -8.76 1.53
C VAL A 13 4.13 -10.19 1.01
N ASP A 14 5.30 -10.83 0.93
CA ASP A 14 5.43 -12.21 0.46
C ASP A 14 4.67 -13.21 1.35
N ALA A 15 4.72 -13.03 2.66
CA ALA A 15 3.98 -13.85 3.60
C ALA A 15 2.46 -13.77 3.34
N VAL A 16 1.92 -12.57 3.10
CA VAL A 16 0.49 -12.39 2.77
C VAL A 16 0.18 -12.90 1.36
N MET A 17 1.07 -12.66 0.39
CA MET A 17 0.93 -13.14 -0.98
C MET A 17 0.92 -14.67 -1.08
N SER A 18 1.55 -15.37 -0.13
CA SER A 18 1.50 -16.84 -0.04
C SER A 18 0.10 -17.39 0.26
N GLY A 19 -0.83 -16.54 0.72
CA GLY A 19 -2.20 -16.92 1.06
C GLY A 19 -2.37 -17.52 2.46
N HIS A 20 -1.31 -17.61 3.27
CA HIS A 20 -1.36 -18.20 4.62
C HIS A 20 -1.54 -17.17 5.75
N ALA A 21 -1.55 -15.87 5.43
CA ALA A 21 -1.61 -14.81 6.42
C ALA A 21 -2.47 -13.62 5.95
N ILE A 22 -2.99 -12.88 6.93
CA ILE A 22 -3.56 -11.54 6.74
C ILE A 22 -2.59 -10.57 7.42
N GLY A 23 -2.24 -9.47 6.73
CA GLY A 23 -1.29 -8.48 7.22
C GLY A 23 -1.78 -7.06 7.07
N LEU A 24 -1.34 -6.19 7.99
CA LEU A 24 -1.46 -4.74 7.86
C LEU A 24 -0.19 -4.24 7.15
N LEU A 25 -0.30 -4.05 5.83
CA LEU A 25 0.84 -3.77 4.97
C LEU A 25 0.86 -2.30 4.54
N SER A 26 2.05 -1.81 4.18
CA SER A 26 2.20 -0.49 3.60
C SER A 26 1.49 -0.38 2.25
N GLY A 27 0.66 0.66 2.10
CA GLY A 27 -0.16 0.88 0.90
C GLY A 27 0.65 0.94 -0.39
N PHE A 28 1.84 1.55 -0.39
CA PHE A 28 2.66 1.68 -1.60
C PHE A 28 3.19 0.34 -2.12
N SER A 29 3.48 -0.62 -1.22
CA SER A 29 3.98 -1.94 -1.60
C SER A 29 2.88 -2.82 -2.16
N VAL A 30 1.65 -2.70 -1.65
CA VAL A 30 0.53 -3.57 -2.02
C VAL A 30 -0.41 -2.98 -3.05
N ALA A 31 -0.37 -1.67 -3.31
CA ALA A 31 -1.26 -1.02 -4.28
C ALA A 31 -1.26 -1.71 -5.66
N PRO A 32 -0.10 -2.09 -6.26
CA PRO A 32 -0.10 -2.82 -7.52
C PRO A 32 -0.78 -4.20 -7.42
N HIS A 33 -0.65 -4.88 -6.29
CA HIS A 33 -1.22 -6.22 -6.06
C HIS A 33 -2.74 -6.15 -5.86
N ILE A 34 -3.22 -5.14 -5.15
CA ILE A 34 -4.67 -4.89 -4.97
C ILE A 34 -5.32 -4.50 -6.29
N ARG A 35 -4.70 -3.61 -7.07
CA ARG A 35 -5.19 -3.22 -8.41
C ARG A 35 -5.21 -4.39 -9.38
N ALA A 36 -4.19 -5.26 -9.33
CA ALA A 36 -4.16 -6.50 -10.10
C ALA A 36 -5.15 -7.57 -9.57
N GLY A 37 -5.81 -7.34 -8.43
CA GLY A 37 -6.73 -8.29 -7.81
C GLY A 37 -6.07 -9.53 -7.21
N ARG A 38 -4.74 -9.51 -7.02
CA ARG A 38 -3.98 -10.58 -6.34
C ARG A 38 -4.12 -10.50 -4.82
N LEU A 39 -4.27 -9.28 -4.30
CA LEU A 39 -4.62 -9.02 -2.91
C LEU A 39 -5.99 -8.34 -2.85
N LEU A 40 -6.68 -8.56 -1.74
CA LEU A 40 -7.99 -7.97 -1.47
C LEU A 40 -7.92 -7.20 -0.15
N PRO A 41 -8.28 -5.91 -0.12
CA PRO A 41 -8.29 -5.16 1.11
C PRO A 41 -9.42 -5.65 2.03
N LEU A 42 -9.12 -5.68 3.33
CA LEU A 42 -10.05 -6.07 4.38
C LEU A 42 -10.20 -4.90 5.35
N LEU A 43 -11.38 -4.75 5.95
CA LEU A 43 -11.65 -3.73 6.97
C LEU A 43 -11.30 -2.31 6.50
N ALA A 44 -11.65 -1.92 5.26
CA ALA A 44 -11.23 -0.65 4.66
C ALA A 44 -11.65 0.58 5.48
N LYS A 45 -12.78 0.49 6.20
CA LYS A 45 -13.24 1.53 7.13
C LYS A 45 -12.30 1.81 8.31
N HIS A 46 -11.35 0.91 8.59
CA HIS A 46 -10.35 1.06 9.65
C HIS A 46 -8.94 1.27 9.09
N ALA A 47 -8.81 1.52 7.78
CA ALA A 47 -7.53 1.84 7.18
C ALA A 47 -6.94 3.10 7.86
N THR A 48 -5.65 3.03 8.20
CA THR A 48 -4.96 4.16 8.82
C THR A 48 -4.76 5.28 7.79
N LYS A 49 -4.75 6.54 8.27
CA LYS A 49 -4.52 7.71 7.40
C LYS A 49 -3.22 7.56 6.62
N HIS A 50 -3.23 8.05 5.37
CA HIS A 50 -2.05 8.03 4.50
C HIS A 50 -0.85 8.68 5.17
N LEU A 51 0.25 7.94 5.24
CA LEU A 51 1.54 8.46 5.70
C LEU A 51 2.10 9.39 4.61
N GLY A 52 2.29 10.66 4.93
CA GLY A 52 2.93 11.61 4.02
C GLY A 52 4.41 11.31 3.85
N VAL A 53 4.91 11.34 2.61
CA VAL A 53 6.33 11.27 2.32
C VAL A 53 6.88 12.70 2.24
N HIS A 54 7.90 13.00 3.03
CA HIS A 54 8.49 14.33 3.11
C HIS A 54 9.98 14.28 2.72
N VAL A 55 10.43 15.25 1.93
CA VAL A 55 11.84 15.39 1.55
C VAL A 55 12.49 16.44 2.45
N TYR A 56 13.51 16.03 3.21
CA TYR A 56 14.29 16.90 4.09
C TYR A 56 15.65 17.21 3.47
N TYR A 57 16.06 18.48 3.50
CA TYR A 57 17.36 18.93 2.99
C TYR A 57 17.87 20.16 3.78
N GLY A 58 19.19 20.38 3.76
CA GLY A 58 19.87 21.46 4.51
C GLY A 58 19.59 22.89 4.00
N SER A 59 19.85 23.89 4.86
CA SER A 59 19.44 25.30 4.69
C SER A 59 19.95 26.01 3.42
N ARG A 60 19.19 27.04 3.00
CA ARG A 60 19.13 27.75 1.70
C ARG A 60 20.44 28.38 1.18
N THR A 61 21.49 28.52 1.98
CA THR A 61 22.72 29.23 1.58
C THR A 61 23.65 28.42 0.68
N SER A 62 23.41 27.12 0.54
CA SER A 62 24.14 26.27 -0.42
C SER A 62 23.21 25.19 -0.95
N GLN A 63 22.27 25.57 -1.81
CA GLN A 63 21.59 24.60 -2.69
C GLN A 63 22.32 24.58 -4.03
N PRO A 64 23.34 23.73 -4.22
CA PRO A 64 23.83 23.43 -5.55
C PRO A 64 22.65 23.12 -6.46
N ALA A 65 22.64 23.66 -7.68
CA ALA A 65 21.57 23.45 -8.65
C ALA A 65 21.19 21.96 -8.82
N ARG A 66 22.17 21.06 -8.63
CA ARG A 66 22.00 19.60 -8.61
C ARG A 66 21.00 19.10 -7.54
N VAL A 67 21.05 19.63 -6.32
CA VAL A 67 20.15 19.21 -5.23
C VAL A 67 18.72 19.64 -5.53
N ARG A 68 18.54 20.87 -5.99
CA ARG A 68 17.23 21.37 -6.43
C ARG A 68 16.66 20.54 -7.59
N GLY A 69 17.46 20.30 -8.63
CA GLY A 69 17.04 19.48 -9.76
C GLY A 69 16.66 18.06 -9.36
N PHE A 70 17.35 17.45 -8.38
CA PHE A 70 16.95 16.16 -7.84
C PHE A 70 15.62 16.22 -7.07
N ILE A 71 15.43 17.24 -6.22
CA ILE A 71 14.17 17.43 -5.47
C ILE A 71 13.01 17.60 -6.43
N ASP A 72 13.15 18.46 -7.44
CA ASP A 72 12.11 18.71 -8.44
C ASP A 72 11.73 17.41 -9.17
N LEU A 73 12.73 16.61 -9.57
CA LEU A 73 12.52 15.31 -10.20
C LEU A 73 11.86 14.28 -9.27
N ALA A 74 12.24 14.26 -7.99
CA ALA A 74 11.66 13.35 -7.00
C ALA A 74 10.20 13.71 -6.72
N VAL A 75 9.90 15.01 -6.58
CA VAL A 75 8.53 15.51 -6.40
C VAL A 75 7.68 15.17 -7.62
N ASP A 76 8.15 15.48 -8.83
CA ASP A 76 7.44 15.16 -10.08
C ASP A 76 7.08 13.65 -10.17
N ARG A 77 8.02 12.77 -9.81
CA ARG A 77 7.83 11.32 -9.87
C ARG A 77 7.01 10.69 -8.75
N VAL A 78 6.88 11.35 -7.61
CA VAL A 78 6.30 10.76 -6.38
C VAL A 78 5.02 11.46 -5.96
N ALA A 79 4.94 12.79 -6.07
CA ALA A 79 3.78 13.56 -5.64
C ALA A 79 2.52 13.31 -6.51
N HIS A 80 2.71 12.90 -7.77
CA HIS A 80 1.63 12.58 -8.72
C HIS A 80 1.51 11.08 -9.00
N ALA A 81 2.17 10.25 -8.20
CA ALA A 81 2.20 8.82 -8.42
C ALA A 81 0.98 8.14 -7.79
N ASP A 82 -0.15 8.19 -8.50
CA ASP A 82 -1.35 7.38 -8.20
C ASP A 82 -0.97 5.90 -8.03
N ARG A 83 0.10 5.44 -8.69
CA ARG A 83 0.64 4.09 -8.53
C ARG A 83 0.95 3.68 -7.07
N PHE A 84 1.24 4.62 -6.18
CA PHE A 84 1.65 4.34 -4.80
C PHE A 84 0.58 4.65 -3.75
N VAL A 85 -0.46 5.39 -4.13
CA VAL A 85 -1.55 5.77 -3.22
C VAL A 85 -2.82 5.09 -3.68
N MET A 86 -3.57 4.54 -2.74
CA MET A 86 -4.91 4.03 -3.00
C MET A 86 -5.91 4.99 -2.36
N SER A 87 -6.90 5.41 -3.14
CA SER A 87 -8.03 6.17 -2.62
C SER A 87 -8.94 5.31 -1.74
N ASP A 88 -9.68 5.95 -0.83
CA ASP A 88 -10.72 5.29 -0.03
C ASP A 88 -11.73 4.55 -0.90
N ARG A 89 -12.02 5.09 -2.09
CA ARG A 89 -12.91 4.46 -3.08
C ARG A 89 -12.33 3.15 -3.62
N GLU A 90 -11.04 3.14 -3.97
CA GLU A 90 -10.37 1.91 -4.43
C GLU A 90 -10.35 0.84 -3.33
N LEU A 91 -10.07 1.24 -2.08
CA LEU A 91 -10.09 0.33 -0.93
C LEU A 91 -11.51 -0.24 -0.68
N ALA A 92 -12.54 0.60 -0.71
CA ALA A 92 -13.93 0.18 -0.55
C ALA A 92 -14.40 -0.77 -1.67
N ALA A 93 -14.03 -0.47 -2.92
CA ALA A 93 -14.35 -1.34 -4.06
C ALA A 93 -13.66 -2.70 -3.94
N GLY A 94 -12.38 -2.71 -3.52
CA GLY A 94 -11.63 -3.94 -3.24
C GLY A 94 -12.25 -4.78 -2.13
N GLU A 95 -12.71 -4.15 -1.04
CA GLU A 95 -13.35 -4.86 0.08
C GLU A 95 -14.71 -5.43 -0.34
N ALA A 96 -15.50 -4.70 -1.12
CA ALA A 96 -16.76 -5.19 -1.65
C ALA A 96 -16.55 -6.44 -2.53
N LYS A 97 -15.51 -6.46 -3.35
CA LYS A 97 -15.10 -7.64 -4.12
C LYS A 97 -14.71 -8.80 -3.20
N ALA A 98 -13.95 -8.53 -2.13
CA ALA A 98 -13.57 -9.53 -1.14
C ALA A 98 -14.78 -10.19 -0.48
N ARG A 99 -15.78 -9.39 -0.06
CA ARG A 99 -17.03 -9.88 0.53
C ARG A 99 -17.83 -10.75 -0.43
N LYS A 100 -17.91 -10.37 -1.72
CA LYS A 100 -18.58 -11.18 -2.74
C LYS A 100 -17.91 -12.55 -2.92
N ILE A 101 -16.57 -12.58 -2.92
CA ILE A 101 -15.80 -13.83 -3.03
C ILE A 101 -16.01 -14.70 -1.78
N ALA A 102 -15.98 -14.12 -0.59
CA ALA A 102 -16.24 -14.83 0.66
C ALA A 102 -17.66 -15.43 0.69
N GLY A 103 -18.67 -14.65 0.29
CA GLY A 103 -20.06 -15.12 0.20
C GLY A 103 -20.30 -16.20 -0.87
N ALA A 104 -19.53 -16.17 -1.97
CA ALA A 104 -19.56 -17.22 -2.99
C ALA A 104 -18.88 -18.53 -2.52
N ARG A 105 -17.93 -18.43 -1.58
CA ARG A 105 -17.19 -19.59 -1.04
C ARG A 105 -17.91 -20.24 0.16
N SER A 106 -18.90 -19.56 0.78
CA SER A 106 -19.72 -20.08 1.88
C SER A 106 -20.89 -20.98 1.46
N LEU A 107 -21.01 -21.34 0.16
CA LEU A 107 -21.68 -22.57 -0.27
C LEU A 107 -20.62 -23.38 -1.02
N PRO A 108 -20.16 -24.53 -0.49
CA PRO A 108 -21.01 -25.71 -0.27
C PRO A 108 -20.74 -26.47 1.05
N GLU A 109 -21.79 -27.07 1.61
CA GLU A 109 -21.83 -28.49 2.03
C GLU A 109 -23.24 -28.79 2.58
N SER A 110 -23.92 -29.69 1.89
CA SER A 110 -25.21 -30.31 2.21
C SER A 110 -24.97 -31.77 2.53
#